data_AF-A0A645DS31-F1
#
_entry.id   AF-A0A645DS31-F1
#
_cell.length_a   1.000
_cell.length_b   1.000
_cell.length_c   1.000
_cell.angle_alpha   90.00
_cell.angle_beta   90.00
_cell.angle_gamma   90.00
#
_symmetry.space_group_name_H-M   'P 1'
#
loop_
_entity.id
_entity.type
_entity.pdbx_description
1 polymer ?
#
loop_
_entity_poly.entity_id
_entity_poly.type
_entity_poly.pdbx_seq_one_letter_code
_entity_poly.pdbx_strand_id
1 'polypeptide(L)'
;MDNINIGCTVENQELADYRLPLFLSYPIKRRFIACAPLLEAIDLTPYLHGVDHVTVGGETGRAARECDYDWVLNIRKQCVNANITFWFKNTGSLFKYNGVMEKINPFKQTGMAKELGIDISDGKRLF
;
A
#
# COMPACT_ATOMS: atom_id res chain seq x y z
N MET A 1 -8.66 -23.77 7.01
CA MET A 1 -7.47 -22.96 6.67
C MET A 1 -7.72 -21.52 7.11
N ASP A 2 -7.83 -21.29 8.42
CA ASP A 2 -8.30 -20.00 8.95
C ASP A 2 -7.17 -19.01 9.29
N ASN A 3 -5.91 -19.41 9.04
CA ASN A 3 -4.72 -18.65 9.43
C ASN A 3 -3.85 -18.22 8.22
N ILE A 4 -4.38 -18.28 6.99
CA ILE A 4 -3.61 -17.95 5.77
C ILE A 4 -4.09 -16.59 5.24
N ASN A 5 -3.19 -15.61 5.24
CA ASN A 5 -3.39 -14.33 4.55
C ASN A 5 -2.74 -14.40 3.17
N ILE A 6 -3.50 -14.13 2.11
CA ILE A 6 -2.98 -14.09 0.74
C ILE A 6 -2.98 -12.64 0.26
N GLY A 7 -1.88 -12.22 -0.35
CA GLY A 7 -1.69 -10.88 -0.87
C GLY A 7 -1.66 -10.82 -2.39
N CYS A 8 -2.16 -9.72 -2.95
CA CYS A 8 -1.94 -9.36 -4.35
C CYS A 8 -1.16 -8.05 -4.43
N THR A 9 -0.02 -8.06 -5.13
CA THR A 9 0.77 -6.85 -5.36
C THR A 9 0.30 -6.13 -6.62
N VAL A 10 0.15 -4.80 -6.53
CA VAL A 10 -0.21 -3.92 -7.64
C VAL A 10 0.65 -2.66 -7.58
N GLU A 11 1.41 -2.39 -8.62
CA GLU A 11 2.38 -1.30 -8.62
C GLU A 11 1.80 -0.01 -9.22
N ASN A 12 0.76 -0.14 -10.04
CA ASN A 12 0.10 0.90 -10.82
C ASN A 12 -1.38 0.54 -11.11
N GLN A 13 -2.15 1.45 -11.71
CA GLN A 13 -3.57 1.26 -12.02
C GLN A 13 -3.78 0.12 -13.01
N GLU A 14 -2.95 0.03 -14.06
CA GLU A 14 -3.04 -1.04 -15.06
C GLU A 14 -2.98 -2.44 -14.41
N LEU A 15 -2.04 -2.65 -13.48
CA LEU A 15 -1.92 -3.91 -12.77
C LEU A 15 -3.00 -4.11 -11.72
N ALA A 16 -3.54 -3.04 -11.12
CA ALA A 16 -4.72 -3.13 -10.27
C ALA A 16 -5.93 -3.66 -11.05
N ASP A 17 -6.21 -3.05 -12.20
CA ASP A 17 -7.34 -3.40 -13.07
C ASP A 17 -7.21 -4.82 -13.63
N TYR A 18 -5.98 -5.25 -13.91
CA TYR A 18 -5.72 -6.60 -14.42
C TYR A 18 -5.76 -7.68 -13.32
N ARG A 19 -5.09 -7.46 -12.18
CA ARG A 19 -4.87 -8.52 -11.16
C ARG A 19 -6.01 -8.62 -10.14
N LEU A 20 -6.57 -7.50 -9.69
CA LEU A 20 -7.51 -7.49 -8.57
C LEU A 20 -8.84 -8.19 -8.90
N PRO A 21 -9.46 -8.03 -10.09
CA PRO A 21 -10.67 -8.77 -10.42
C PRO A 21 -10.46 -10.29 -10.34
N LEU A 22 -9.33 -10.78 -10.86
CA LEU A 22 -8.97 -12.20 -10.79
C LEU A 22 -8.76 -12.62 -9.34
N PHE A 23 -7.97 -11.86 -8.57
CA PHE A 23 -7.67 -12.15 -7.18
C PHE A 23 -8.91 -12.22 -6.29
N LEU A 24 -9.87 -11.31 -6.50
CA LEU A 24 -11.13 -11.25 -5.76
C LEU A 24 -12.09 -12.39 -6.13
N SER A 25 -11.99 -12.94 -7.35
CA SER A 25 -12.82 -14.06 -7.81
C SER A 25 -12.54 -15.40 -7.10
N TYR A 26 -11.33 -15.60 -6.58
CA TYR A 26 -10.97 -16.84 -5.89
C TYR A 26 -11.60 -16.91 -4.49
N PRO A 27 -11.99 -18.10 -3.99
CA PRO A 27 -12.62 -18.26 -2.68
C PRO A 27 -11.59 -18.18 -1.52
N ILE A 28 -10.98 -17.01 -1.34
CA ILE A 28 -9.98 -16.72 -0.31
C ILE A 28 -10.67 -16.06 0.88
N LYS A 29 -10.40 -16.54 2.10
CA LYS A 29 -11.02 -16.00 3.32
C LYS A 29 -10.40 -14.69 3.81
N ARG A 30 -9.09 -14.52 3.63
CA ARG A 30 -8.32 -13.38 4.14
C ARG A 30 -7.42 -12.82 3.05
N ARG A 31 -7.70 -11.59 2.63
CA ARG A 31 -7.04 -10.95 1.48
C ARG A 31 -6.39 -9.65 1.91
N PHE A 32 -5.24 -9.37 1.31
CA PHE A 32 -4.67 -8.03 1.35
C PHE A 32 -4.18 -7.58 -0.02
N ILE A 33 -4.15 -6.26 -0.20
CA ILE A 33 -3.58 -5.62 -1.38
C ILE A 33 -2.26 -4.96 -0.95
N ALA A 34 -1.20 -5.19 -1.71
CA ALA A 34 0.08 -4.53 -1.53
C ALA A 34 0.34 -3.58 -2.69
N CYS A 35 0.26 -2.28 -2.45
CA CYS A 35 0.71 -1.26 -3.39
C CYS A 35 2.21 -1.02 -3.19
N ALA A 36 3.04 -1.97 -3.64
CA ALA A 36 4.48 -1.95 -3.35
C ALA A 36 5.31 -2.67 -4.45
N PRO A 37 6.23 -1.98 -5.13
CA PRO A 37 6.46 -0.54 -5.03
C PRO A 37 5.26 0.24 -5.59
N LEU A 38 4.87 1.33 -4.93
CA LEU A 38 3.88 2.28 -5.45
C LEU A 38 4.55 3.17 -6.50
N LEU A 39 4.09 3.10 -7.75
CA LEU A 39 4.71 3.80 -8.88
C LEU A 39 3.85 4.93 -9.46
N GLU A 40 2.56 4.95 -9.15
CA GLU A 40 1.62 6.00 -9.54
C GLU A 40 0.42 6.05 -8.58
N ALA A 41 -0.47 7.01 -8.78
CA ALA A 41 -1.75 7.04 -8.10
C ALA A 41 -2.62 5.85 -8.54
N ILE A 42 -3.25 5.18 -7.57
CA ILE A 42 -4.15 4.03 -7.80
C ILE A 42 -5.51 4.32 -7.16
N ASP A 43 -6.58 4.17 -7.94
CA ASP A 43 -7.95 4.06 -7.46
C ASP A 43 -8.28 2.58 -7.16
N LEU A 44 -8.28 2.24 -5.88
CA LEU A 44 -8.70 0.96 -5.33
C LEU A 44 -10.19 0.90 -5.01
N THR A 45 -10.95 2.00 -5.11
CA THR A 45 -12.37 2.05 -4.72
C THR A 45 -13.19 0.87 -5.27
N PRO A 46 -13.00 0.42 -6.54
CA PRO A 46 -13.74 -0.75 -7.07
C PRO A 46 -13.35 -2.10 -6.44
N TYR A 47 -12.16 -2.19 -5.82
CA TYR A 47 -11.48 -3.43 -5.48
C TYR A 47 -11.36 -3.71 -3.97
N LEU A 48 -11.86 -2.81 -3.11
CA LEU A 48 -11.74 -2.97 -1.65
C LEU A 48 -12.75 -3.96 -1.05
N HIS A 49 -13.71 -4.47 -1.84
CA HIS A 49 -14.68 -5.44 -1.35
C HIS A 49 -14.02 -6.79 -1.04
N GLY A 50 -14.23 -7.32 0.18
CA GLY A 50 -13.65 -8.61 0.58
C GLY A 50 -12.13 -8.59 0.78
N VAL A 51 -11.54 -7.40 0.91
CA VAL A 51 -10.15 -7.14 1.33
C VAL A 51 -10.15 -6.81 2.82
N ASP A 52 -9.20 -7.34 3.59
CA ASP A 52 -9.08 -7.02 5.03
C ASP A 52 -8.16 -5.82 5.26
N HIS A 53 -7.11 -5.71 4.45
CA HIS A 53 -6.12 -4.66 4.58
C HIS A 53 -5.41 -4.27 3.30
N VAL A 54 -4.91 -3.03 3.29
CA VAL A 54 -4.02 -2.49 2.26
C VAL A 54 -2.68 -2.12 2.86
N THR A 55 -1.60 -2.43 2.16
CA THR A 55 -0.25 -1.97 2.48
C THR A 55 0.29 -1.14 1.34
N VAL A 56 1.12 -0.14 1.65
CA VAL A 56 1.76 0.72 0.66
C VAL A 56 3.25 0.83 0.99
N GLY A 57 4.10 0.84 -0.03
CA GLY A 57 5.53 1.08 0.15
C GLY A 57 6.23 1.51 -1.12
N GLY A 58 7.29 2.31 -0.98
CA GLY A 58 8.14 2.70 -2.11
C GLY A 58 9.17 1.65 -2.50
N GLU A 59 9.91 1.93 -3.56
CA GLU A 59 11.03 1.10 -4.02
C GLU A 59 12.32 1.45 -3.29
N THR A 60 13.07 0.47 -2.80
CA THR A 60 14.39 0.67 -2.18
C THR A 60 15.51 0.34 -3.16
N GLY A 61 16.50 1.21 -3.27
CA GLY A 61 17.69 0.94 -4.10
C GLY A 61 18.23 2.18 -4.82
N ARG A 62 19.30 1.97 -5.60
CA ARG A 62 19.95 3.07 -6.35
C ARG A 62 19.11 3.57 -7.52
N ALA A 63 18.33 2.68 -8.13
CA ALA A 63 17.44 2.96 -9.25
C ALA A 63 15.98 3.12 -8.80
N ALA A 64 15.75 3.42 -7.51
CA ALA A 64 14.43 3.55 -6.96
C ALA A 64 13.65 4.66 -7.65
N ARG A 65 12.44 4.31 -8.10
CA ARG A 65 11.46 5.25 -8.63
C ARG A 65 10.80 6.07 -7.53
N GLU A 66 10.26 7.21 -7.92
CA GLU A 66 9.54 8.13 -7.03
C GLU A 66 8.33 7.43 -6.40
N CYS A 67 8.24 7.53 -5.08
CA CYS A 67 7.03 7.26 -4.32
C CYS A 67 6.47 8.61 -3.85
N ASP A 68 5.32 9.03 -4.39
CA ASP A 68 4.68 10.28 -4.00
C ASP A 68 3.77 10.08 -2.78
N TYR A 69 4.00 10.88 -1.74
CA TYR A 69 3.20 10.83 -0.52
C TYR A 69 1.72 11.15 -0.76
N ASP A 70 1.39 11.97 -1.75
CA ASP A 70 0.00 12.28 -2.08
C ASP A 70 -0.75 11.04 -2.60
N TRP A 71 -0.06 10.15 -3.33
CA TRP A 71 -0.63 8.86 -3.75
C TRP A 71 -0.89 7.95 -2.55
N VAL A 72 0.04 7.92 -1.59
CA VAL A 72 -0.10 7.16 -0.33
C VAL A 72 -1.32 7.65 0.46
N LEU A 73 -1.46 8.97 0.63
CA LEU A 73 -2.60 9.58 1.33
C LEU A 73 -3.92 9.35 0.59
N ASN A 74 -3.90 9.34 -0.74
CA ASN A 74 -5.08 9.04 -1.54
C ASN A 74 -5.58 7.60 -1.30
N ILE A 75 -4.69 6.61 -1.36
CA ILE A 75 -5.04 5.20 -1.06
C ILE A 75 -5.53 5.07 0.39
N ARG A 76 -4.87 5.74 1.34
CA ARG A 76 -5.33 5.76 2.74
C ARG A 76 -6.76 6.27 2.84
N LYS A 77 -7.09 7.39 2.17
CA LYS A 77 -8.44 7.96 2.17
C LYS A 77 -9.48 6.97 1.64
N GLN A 78 -9.15 6.25 0.57
CA GLN A 78 -10.03 5.20 0.05
C GLN A 78 -10.26 4.07 1.08
N CYS A 79 -9.20 3.68 1.81
CA CYS A 79 -9.30 2.69 2.89
C CYS A 79 -10.17 3.19 4.05
N VAL A 80 -10.03 4.46 4.47
CA VAL A 80 -10.92 5.08 5.47
C VAL A 80 -12.38 4.97 5.04
N ASN A 81 -12.68 5.35 3.79
CA ASN A 81 -14.04 5.35 3.26
C ASN A 81 -14.66 3.94 3.19
N ALA A 82 -13.82 2.92 2.98
CA ALA A 82 -14.24 1.52 2.91
C ALA A 82 -14.15 0.78 4.28
N ASN A 83 -13.75 1.47 5.35
CA ASN A 83 -13.47 0.87 6.66
C ASN A 83 -12.47 -0.30 6.59
N ILE A 84 -11.41 -0.12 5.79
CA ILE A 84 -10.32 -1.08 5.60
C ILE A 84 -9.08 -0.59 6.33
N THR A 85 -8.35 -1.53 6.94
CA THR A 85 -7.09 -1.23 7.62
C THR A 85 -5.97 -0.93 6.60
N PHE A 86 -5.05 -0.05 6.97
CA PHE A 86 -4.06 0.52 6.06
C PHE A 86 -2.70 0.65 6.76
N TRP A 87 -1.62 0.32 6.05
CA TRP A 87 -0.27 0.52 6.57
C TRP A 87 0.69 1.09 5.53
N PHE A 88 1.39 2.15 5.90
CA PHE A 88 2.50 2.68 5.12
C PHE A 88 3.82 2.06 5.61
N LYS A 89 4.32 1.08 4.86
CA LYS A 89 5.38 0.18 5.30
C LYS A 89 6.77 0.84 5.26
N ASN A 90 7.04 1.60 4.20
CA ASN A 90 8.32 2.27 3.99
C ASN A 90 8.17 3.34 2.90
N THR A 91 8.99 4.39 2.95
CA THR A 91 8.97 5.48 1.97
C THR A 91 9.57 5.14 0.61
N GLY A 92 10.39 4.09 0.52
CA GLY A 92 11.33 3.88 -0.58
C GLY A 92 12.53 4.82 -0.52
N SER A 93 13.47 4.64 -1.45
CA SER A 93 14.73 5.41 -1.52
C SER A 93 14.56 6.78 -2.17
N LEU A 94 13.52 6.98 -2.98
CA LEU A 94 13.22 8.25 -3.62
C LEU A 94 11.77 8.64 -3.29
N PHE A 95 11.61 9.50 -2.29
CA PHE A 95 10.31 9.83 -1.69
C PHE A 95 9.98 11.30 -1.90
N LYS A 96 8.78 11.57 -2.39
CA LYS A 96 8.27 12.95 -2.54
C LYS A 96 7.36 13.29 -1.38
N TYR A 97 7.69 14.36 -0.66
CA TYR A 97 6.92 14.83 0.47
C TYR A 97 6.79 16.35 0.40
N ASN A 98 5.55 16.87 0.44
CA ASN A 98 5.27 18.30 0.28
C ASN A 98 5.89 18.92 -0.99
N GLY A 99 5.88 18.17 -2.09
CA GLY A 99 6.44 18.59 -3.38
C GLY A 99 7.98 18.55 -3.46
N VAL A 100 8.66 18.16 -2.38
CA VAL A 100 10.13 18.03 -2.35
C VAL A 100 10.52 16.56 -2.51
N MET A 101 11.43 16.31 -3.45
CA MET A 101 12.03 15.00 -3.67
C MET A 101 13.22 14.80 -2.74
N GLU A 102 13.17 13.76 -1.92
CA GLU A 102 14.24 13.41 -0.99
C GLU A 102 14.76 11.99 -1.21
N LYS A 103 16.08 11.83 -1.08
CA LYS A 103 16.71 10.51 -1.09
C LYS A 103 16.81 9.96 0.32
N ILE A 104 16.04 8.92 0.62
CA ILE A 104 15.95 8.37 1.96
C ILE A 104 16.93 7.20 2.13
N ASN A 105 17.76 7.29 3.18
CA ASN A 105 18.66 6.21 3.57
C ASN A 105 17.85 4.92 3.84
N PRO A 106 18.20 3.76 3.24
CA PRO A 106 17.50 2.49 3.43
C PRO A 106 17.18 2.13 4.89
N PHE A 107 18.07 2.45 5.83
CA PHE A 107 17.86 2.16 7.25
C PHE A 107 16.84 3.09 7.93
N LYS A 108 16.44 4.20 7.28
CA LYS A 108 15.49 5.18 7.80
C LYS A 108 14.09 5.08 7.18
N GLN A 109 13.91 4.35 6.07
CA GLN A 109 12.66 4.37 5.27
C GLN A 109 11.43 3.90 6.05
N THR A 110 11.56 2.79 6.79
CA THR A 110 10.49 2.27 7.65
C THR A 110 10.23 3.17 8.85
N GLY A 111 11.30 3.73 9.44
CA GLY A 111 11.19 4.65 10.57
C GLY A 111 10.43 5.93 10.19
N MET A 112 10.81 6.54 9.07
CA MET A 112 10.17 7.72 8.52
C MET A 112 8.70 7.46 8.17
N ALA A 113 8.39 6.33 7.52
CA ALA A 113 7.01 5.96 7.22
C ALA A 113 6.14 5.83 8.49
N LYS A 114 6.71 5.26 9.57
CA LYS A 114 6.05 5.14 10.88
C LYS A 114 5.84 6.51 11.55
N GLU A 115 6.82 7.40 11.46
CA GLU A 115 6.76 8.75 12.04
C GLU A 115 5.66 9.62 11.41
N LEU A 116 5.27 9.36 10.16
CA LEU A 116 4.15 10.04 9.50
C LEU A 116 2.78 9.71 10.15
N GLY A 117 2.68 8.61 10.90
CA GLY A 117 1.53 8.34 11.77
C GLY A 117 0.20 8.11 11.03
N ILE A 118 0.26 7.59 9.80
CA ILE A 118 -0.92 7.49 8.93
C ILE A 118 -1.58 6.11 8.90
N ASP A 119 -1.03 5.12 9.60
CA ASP A 119 -1.58 3.76 9.67
C ASP A 119 -3.01 3.75 10.24
N ILE A 120 -3.85 2.84 9.75
CA ILE A 120 -5.20 2.57 10.23
C ILE A 120 -5.23 1.13 10.71
N SER A 121 -5.42 0.93 12.01
CA SER A 121 -5.53 -0.41 12.61
C SER A 121 -6.88 -0.57 13.32
N ASP A 122 -7.46 -1.75 13.24
CA ASP A 122 -8.67 -2.15 13.97
C ASP A 122 -8.34 -2.96 15.24
N GLY A 123 -7.09 -2.90 15.71
CA GLY A 123 -6.58 -3.72 16.81
C GLY A 123 -6.20 -5.16 16.43
N LYS A 124 -6.46 -5.59 15.18
CA LYS A 124 -5.96 -6.88 14.68
C LYS A 124 -4.54 -6.71 14.17
N ARG A 125 -3.68 -7.71 14.43
CA ARG A 125 -2.33 -7.76 13.86
C ARG A 125 -2.42 -7.97 12.34
N LEU A 126 -1.43 -7.41 11.63
CA LEU A 126 -1.21 -7.61 10.19
C LEU A 126 -1.06 -9.11 9.83
N PHE A 127 -0.66 -9.94 10.80
CA PHE A 127 -0.43 -11.38 10.69
C PHE A 127 -0.71 -12.08 12.03
#